data_AF-A0A533WMN7-F1
#
_entry.id   AF-A0A533WMN7-F1
#
_cell.length_a   1.000
_cell.length_b   1.000
_cell.length_c   1.000
_cell.angle_alpha   90.00
_cell.angle_beta   90.00
_cell.angle_gamma   90.00
#
_symmetry.space_group_name_H-M   'P 1'
#
loop_
_entity.id
_entity.type
_entity.pdbx_description
1 polymer ?
#
loop_
_entity_poly.entity_id
_entity_poly.type
_entity_poly.pdbx_seq_one_letter_code
_entity_poly.pdbx_strand_id
1 'polypeptide(L)' 'MANVDSDENQIRSLVEEWARAVREKDIEGILAYHTDDIVMFDVPPPFQSNGIAAYRKTWDTFYAWAKDS' A
#
# COMPACT_ATOMS: atom_id res chain seq x y z
N MET A 1 1.12 -8.59 28.91
CA MET A 1 0.08 -8.55 27.86
C MET A 1 0.27 -7.25 27.13
N ALA A 2 0.67 -7.29 25.85
CA ALA A 2 0.63 -6.09 25.02
C ALA A 2 -0.83 -5.60 25.03
N ASN A 3 -1.03 -4.31 25.30
CA ASN A 3 -2.37 -3.75 25.45
C ASN A 3 -2.99 -3.73 24.05
N VAL A 4 -4.07 -4.48 23.82
CA VAL A 4 -4.72 -4.59 22.50
C VAL A 4 -5.06 -3.22 21.90
N ASP A 5 -5.39 -2.24 22.75
CA ASP A 5 -5.62 -0.85 22.34
C ASP A 5 -4.38 -0.17 21.76
N SER A 6 -3.17 -0.54 22.20
CA SER A 6 -1.91 -0.03 21.65
C SER A 6 -1.66 -0.57 20.25
N ASP A 7 -1.79 -1.89 20.08
CA ASP A 7 -1.54 -2.54 18.79
C ASP A 7 -2.57 -2.09 17.75
N GLU A 8 -3.85 -1.96 18.14
CA GLU A 8 -4.90 -1.41 17.26
C GLU A 8 -4.56 0.02 16.83
N ASN A 9 -4.18 0.89 17.77
CA ASN A 9 -3.83 2.27 17.45
C ASN A 9 -2.62 2.34 16.50
N GLN A 10 -1.62 1.49 16.70
CA GLN A 10 -0.44 1.42 15.82
C GLN A 10 -0.83 0.96 14.41
N ILE A 11 -1.63 -0.10 14.29
CA ILE A 11 -2.13 -0.59 12.99
C ILE A 11 -2.95 0.50 12.30
N ARG A 12 -3.83 1.21 13.04
CA ARG A 12 -4.63 2.31 12.52
C ARG A 12 -3.75 3.42 11.97
N SER A 13 -2.75 3.86 12.72
CA SER A 13 -1.80 4.88 12.26
C SER A 13 -1.06 4.43 10.99
N LEU A 14 -0.57 3.18 10.93
CA LEU A 14 0.11 2.66 9.74
C LEU A 14 -0.79 2.70 8.49
N VAL A 15 -2.05 2.28 8.62
CA VAL A 15 -3.01 2.29 7.51
C VAL A 15 -3.36 3.73 7.09
N GLU A 16 -3.52 4.66 8.04
CA GLU A 16 -3.82 6.07 7.75
C GLU A 16 -2.65 6.77 7.05
N GLU A 17 -1.42 6.48 7.46
CA GLU A 17 -0.20 6.98 6.81
C GLU A 17 -0.05 6.45 5.39
N TRP A 18 -0.25 5.15 5.20
CA TRP A 18 -0.25 4.54 3.86
C TRP A 18 -1.31 5.17 2.96
N ALA A 19 -2.55 5.31 3.45
CA ALA A 19 -3.63 5.93 2.69
C ALA A 19 -3.34 7.39 2.34
N ARG A 20 -2.64 8.15 3.21
CA ARG A 20 -2.18 9.51 2.91
C ARG A 20 -1.16 9.50 1.78
N ALA A 21 -0.14 8.64 1.85
CA ALA A 21 0.88 8.52 0.80
C ALA A 21 0.24 8.16 -0.56
N VAL A 22 -0.75 7.27 -0.58
CA VAL A 22 -1.53 6.93 -1.78
C VAL A 22 -2.21 8.15 -2.39
N ARG A 23 -2.85 9.01 -1.58
CA ARG A 23 -3.52 10.24 -2.05
C ARG A 23 -2.52 11.28 -2.57
N GLU A 24 -1.37 11.39 -1.92
CA GLU A 24 -0.31 12.35 -2.27
C GLU A 24 0.57 11.87 -3.43
N LYS A 25 0.39 10.62 -3.89
CA LYS A 25 1.23 9.96 -4.91
C LYS A 25 2.69 9.83 -4.49
N ASP A 26 2.91 9.68 -3.18
CA ASP A 26 4.23 9.43 -2.62
C ASP A 26 4.55 7.93 -2.67
N ILE A 27 5.22 7.52 -3.75
CA ILE A 27 5.60 6.12 -3.95
C ILE A 27 6.50 5.60 -2.82
N GLU A 28 7.40 6.42 -2.30
CA GLU A 28 8.31 5.96 -1.23
C GLU A 28 7.53 5.77 0.07
N GLY A 29 6.61 6.68 0.40
CA GLY A 29 5.70 6.54 1.54
C GLY A 29 4.75 5.35 1.43
N ILE A 30 4.29 5.01 0.22
CA ILE A 30 3.46 3.82 -0.03
C ILE A 30 4.22 2.53 0.28
N LEU A 31 5.52 2.48 -0.03
CA LEU A 31 6.34 1.27 0.10
C LEU A 31 7.00 1.12 1.47
N ALA A 32 7.09 2.20 2.27
CA ALA A 32 7.91 2.31 3.48
C ALA A 32 7.76 1.17 4.51
N TYR A 33 6.57 0.60 4.64
CA TYR A 33 6.26 -0.43 5.65
C TYR A 33 5.93 -1.80 5.05
N HIS A 34 6.32 -2.03 3.80
CA HIS A 34 6.15 -3.31 3.13
C HIS A 34 7.46 -4.11 3.16
N THR A 35 7.35 -5.42 3.29
CA THR A 35 8.48 -6.32 3.16
C THR A 35 8.85 -6.52 1.68
N ASP A 36 10.11 -6.86 1.42
CA ASP A 36 10.60 -7.11 0.06
C ASP A 36 9.84 -8.25 -0.66
N ASP A 37 9.28 -9.18 0.12
CA ASP A 37 8.56 -10.38 -0.32
C ASP A 37 7.02 -10.26 -0.27
N ILE A 38 6.49 -9.04 -0.17
CA ILE A 38 5.04 -8.77 -0.17
C ILE A 38 4.30 -9.51 -1.29
N VAL A 39 3.13 -10.06 -0.96
CA VAL A 39 2.13 -10.48 -1.93
C VAL A 39 0.94 -9.54 -1.84
N MET A 40 0.72 -8.75 -2.90
CA MET A 40 -0.42 -7.84 -3.00
C MET A 40 -1.45 -8.39 -3.98
N PHE A 41 -2.73 -8.28 -3.65
CA PHE A 41 -3.84 -8.54 -4.56
C PHE A 41 -4.51 -7.21 -4.89
N ASP A 42 -4.47 -6.83 -6.16
CA ASP A 42 -4.93 -5.52 -6.66
C ASP A 42 -6.28 -5.62 -7.38
N VAL A 43 -6.97 -4.49 -7.49
CA VAL A 43 -8.24 -4.38 -8.25
C VAL A 43 -8.00 -4.27 -9.75
N PRO A 44 -7.13 -3.37 -10.28
CA PRO A 44 -6.76 -3.42 -11.69
C PRO A 44 -5.75 -4.54 -11.96
N PRO A 45 -5.75 -5.15 -13.16
CA PRO A 45 -4.70 -6.08 -13.56
C PRO A 45 -3.30 -5.43 -13.46
N PRO A 46 -2.27 -6.16 -12.99
CA PRO A 46 -2.31 -7.56 -12.55
C PRO A 46 -2.95 -7.72 -11.17
N PHE A 47 -3.94 -8.63 -11.04
CA PHE A 47 -4.66 -8.88 -9.78
C PHE A 47 -3.78 -9.46 -8.65
N GLN A 48 -2.52 -9.80 -8.95
CA GLN A 48 -1.55 -10.24 -7.97
C GLN A 48 -0.16 -9.71 -8.34
N SER A 49 0.56 -9.19 -7.34
CA SER A 49 1.96 -8.80 -7.42
C SER A 49 2.78 -9.53 -6.36
N ASN A 50 3.89 -10.13 -6.78
CA ASN A 50 4.81 -10.83 -5.88
C ASN A 50 6.13 -10.06 -5.81
N GLY A 51 6.46 -9.59 -4.61
CA GLY A 51 7.64 -8.79 -4.29
C GLY A 51 7.44 -7.27 -4.48
N ILE A 52 8.22 -6.50 -3.72
CA ILE A 52 8.08 -5.03 -3.63
C ILE A 52 8.28 -4.35 -4.99
N ALA A 53 9.17 -4.89 -5.83
CA ALA A 53 9.42 -4.36 -7.17
C ALA A 53 8.24 -4.59 -8.12
N ALA A 54 7.49 -5.69 -7.97
CA ALA A 54 6.28 -5.94 -8.75
C ALA A 54 5.15 -5.03 -8.28
N TYR A 55 4.96 -4.92 -6.96
CA TYR A 55 3.97 -4.03 -6.36
C TYR A 55 4.20 -2.56 -6.72
N ARG A 56 5.43 -2.06 -6.67
CA ARG A 56 5.76 -0.68 -7.09
C ARG A 56 5.26 -0.35 -8.50
N LYS A 57 5.27 -1.32 -9.42
CA LYS A 57 4.84 -1.12 -10.81
C LYS A 57 3.32 -1.04 -10.96
N THR A 58 2.53 -1.57 -10.01
CA THR A 58 1.06 -1.52 -10.14
C THR A 58 0.52 -0.11 -9.93
N TRP A 59 1.24 0.73 -9.20
CA TRP A 59 0.85 2.12 -8.94
C TRP A 59 0.77 3.00 -10.19
N ASP A 60 1.65 2.78 -11.18
CA ASP A 60 1.58 3.48 -12.47
C ASP A 60 0.23 3.17 -13.16
N THR A 61 -0.17 1.90 -13.16
CA THR A 61 -1.46 1.44 -13.71
C THR A 61 -2.64 1.96 -12.90
N PHE A 62 -2.57 1.88 -11.57
CA PHE A 62 -3.62 2.34 -10.67
C PHE A 62 -3.91 3.84 -10.88
N TYR A 63 -2.87 4.67 -10.93
CA TYR A 63 -3.04 6.11 -11.14
C TYR A 63 -3.44 6.49 -12.57
N ALA A 64 -3.16 5.65 -13.56
CA ALA A 64 -3.74 5.82 -14.90
C ALA A 64 -5.25 5.57 -14.86
N TRP A 65 -5.68 4.45 -14.28
CA TRP A 65 -7.10 4.09 -14.17
C TRP A 65 -7.91 5.08 -13.33
N ALA A 66 -7.37 5.52 -12.19
CA ALA A 66 -8.05 6.46 -11.28
C ALA A 66 -8.28 7.86 -11.89
N LYS A 67 -7.57 8.23 -12.96
CA LYS A 67 -7.82 9.49 -13.70
C LYS A 67 -8.98 9.37 -14.68
N ASP A 68 -9.35 8.16 -15.08
CA ASP A 68 -10.40 7.86 -16.05
C ASP A 68 -11.75 7.53 -15.40
N SER A 69 -11.84 7.63 -14.07
CA SER A 69 -13.02 7.27 -13.24
C SER A 69 -13.76 8.48 -12.67
#